data_AF-A0A821ZG90-F1
#
_entry.id   AF-A0A821ZG90-F1
#
_cell.length_a   1.000
_cell.length_b   1.000
_cell.length_c   1.000
_cell.angle_alpha   90.00
_cell.angle_beta   90.00
_cell.angle_gamma   90.00
#
_symmetry.space_group_name_H-M   'P 1'
#
loop_
_entity.id
_entity.type
_entity.pdbx_description
1 polymer ?
#
loop_
_entity_poly.entity_id
_entity_poly.type
_entity_poly.pdbx_seq_one_letter_code
_entity_poly.pdbx_strand_id
1 'polypeptide(L)'
;MSQQHFTTPPSILARQKDGEAPKKQTREEYRQQKELEELRKAGSAPAEVDEEGKDINPHIPKYMTDVPWYVTYDHAKPTLKHQRIHPEKSKEYDTLNEW
;
A
#
# COMPACT_ATOMS: atom_id res chain seq x y z
N MET A 1 -39.09 -38.50 22.51
CA MET A 1 -37.68 -38.02 22.55
C MET A 1 -37.55 -36.97 21.45
N SER A 2 -37.55 -35.69 21.83
CA SER A 2 -37.57 -34.56 20.89
C SER A 2 -36.16 -34.30 20.37
N GLN A 3 -35.94 -34.47 19.06
CA GLN A 3 -34.68 -34.12 18.39
C GLN A 3 -34.71 -32.62 18.05
N GLN A 4 -34.15 -31.81 18.93
CA GLN A 4 -33.86 -30.39 18.69
C GLN A 4 -32.74 -30.29 17.65
N HIS A 5 -33.08 -29.97 16.41
CA HIS A 5 -32.11 -29.69 15.35
C HIS A 5 -31.69 -28.23 15.45
N PHE A 6 -30.55 -27.98 16.10
CA PHE A 6 -29.89 -26.68 16.05
C PHE A 6 -29.30 -26.48 14.65
N THR A 7 -30.13 -26.04 13.71
CA THR A 7 -29.65 -25.57 12.41
C THR A 7 -28.95 -24.23 12.64
N THR A 8 -27.66 -24.19 12.33
CA THR A 8 -26.86 -22.98 12.49
C THR A 8 -27.37 -21.95 11.48
N PRO A 9 -27.73 -20.72 11.91
CA PRO A 9 -28.30 -19.73 11.00
C PRO A 9 -27.30 -19.39 9.88
N PRO A 10 -27.80 -19.14 8.66
CA PRO A 10 -26.96 -18.84 7.49
C PRO A 10 -26.08 -17.59 7.68
N SER A 11 -26.41 -16.71 8.64
CA SER A 11 -25.59 -15.56 9.01
C SER A 11 -24.22 -15.94 9.62
N ILE A 12 -24.15 -17.05 10.36
CA ILE A 12 -22.89 -17.55 10.93
C ILE A 12 -22.02 -18.18 9.84
N LEU A 13 -22.65 -18.91 8.92
CA LEU A 13 -21.96 -19.50 7.76
C LEU A 13 -21.42 -18.45 6.79
N ALA A 14 -22.16 -17.35 6.58
CA ALA A 14 -21.70 -16.22 5.76
C ALA A 14 -20.45 -15.57 6.37
N ARG A 15 -20.47 -15.31 7.68
CA ARG A 15 -19.34 -14.67 8.38
C ARG A 15 -18.07 -15.52 8.42
N GLN A 16 -18.19 -16.84 8.28
CA GLN A 16 -17.06 -17.77 8.27
C GLN A 16 -16.45 -17.95 6.86
N LYS A 17 -17.17 -17.58 5.80
CA LYS A 17 -16.74 -17.74 4.40
C LYS A 17 -15.91 -16.55 3.88
N ASP A 18 -15.94 -15.43 4.58
CA ASP A 18 -15.14 -14.25 4.28
C ASP A 18 -13.78 -14.37 4.97
N GLY A 19 -12.80 -14.93 4.24
CA GLY A 19 -11.40 -14.92 4.66
C GLY A 19 -10.93 -13.49 4.94
N GLU A 20 -10.26 -13.30 6.09
CA GLU A 20 -9.56 -12.08 6.54
C GLU A 20 -10.19 -10.78 6.00
N ALA A 21 -11.43 -10.47 6.41
CA ALA A 21 -11.98 -9.14 6.20
C ALA A 21 -11.00 -8.10 6.78
N PRO A 22 -10.73 -6.98 6.08
CA PRO A 22 -9.74 -6.01 6.54
C PRO A 22 -10.11 -5.55 7.94
N LYS A 23 -9.28 -5.90 8.92
CA LYS A 23 -9.43 -5.44 10.30
C LYS A 23 -9.48 -3.91 10.23
N LYS A 24 -10.58 -3.33 10.71
CA LYS A 24 -10.70 -1.88 10.85
C LYS A 24 -9.49 -1.45 11.68
N GLN A 25 -8.60 -0.67 11.08
CA GLN A 25 -7.41 -0.22 11.80
C GLN A 25 -7.85 0.43 13.10
N THR A 26 -7.30 -0.07 14.20
CA THR A 26 -7.65 0.47 15.51
C THR A 26 -7.09 1.89 15.58
N ARG A 27 -7.76 2.78 16.32
CA ARG A 27 -7.30 4.18 16.50
C ARG A 27 -5.84 4.26 16.99
N GLU A 28 -5.38 3.23 17.68
CA GLU A 28 -4.02 3.09 18.20
C GLU A 28 -3.01 2.83 17.07
N GLU A 29 -3.30 1.93 16.13
CA GLU A 29 -2.47 1.68 14.95
C GLU A 29 -2.31 2.94 14.07
N TYR A 30 -3.39 3.72 13.92
CA TYR A 30 -3.34 4.99 13.17
C TYR A 30 -2.43 6.02 13.83
N ARG A 31 -2.43 6.12 15.17
CA ARG A 31 -1.53 7.00 15.91
C ARG A 31 -0.08 6.53 15.80
N GLN A 32 0.16 5.23 15.86
CA GLN A 32 1.50 4.64 15.76
C GLN A 32 2.13 4.85 14.38
N GLN A 33 1.37 4.69 13.30
CA GLN A 33 1.84 5.00 11.95
C GLN A 33 2.27 6.46 11.80
N LYS A 34 1.49 7.38 12.39
CA LYS A 34 1.79 8.81 12.42
C LYS A 34 3.10 9.13 13.15
N GLU A 35 3.31 8.51 14.31
CA GLU A 35 4.52 8.70 15.12
C GLU A 35 5.76 8.10 14.44
N LEU A 36 5.62 6.94 13.77
CA LEU A 36 6.66 6.34 12.94
C LEU A 36 7.07 7.23 11.76
N GLU A 37 6.11 7.88 11.10
CA GLU A 37 6.39 8.88 10.05
C GLU A 37 7.16 10.09 10.61
N GLU A 38 6.81 10.58 11.79
CA GLU A 38 7.49 11.71 12.44
C GLU A 38 8.93 11.37 12.85
N LEU A 39 9.16 10.15 13.37
CA LEU A 39 10.51 9.64 13.68
C LEU A 39 11.37 9.45 12.42
N ARG A 40 10.78 8.99 11.31
CA ARG A 40 11.44 8.93 10.00
C ARG A 40 11.78 10.32 9.48
N LYS A 41 10.85 11.27 9.58
CA LYS A 41 11.06 12.67 9.21
C LYS A 41 12.15 13.36 10.04
N ALA A 42 12.32 12.94 11.30
CA ALA A 42 13.38 13.41 12.19
C ALA A 42 14.74 12.71 11.97
N GLY A 43 14.84 11.73 11.06
CA GLY A 43 16.08 11.00 10.76
C GLY A 43 16.50 9.98 11.83
N SER A 44 15.60 9.63 12.76
CA SER A 44 15.88 8.70 13.86
C SER A 44 15.53 7.24 13.54
N ALA A 45 14.76 6.99 12.48
CA ALA A 45 14.34 5.66 12.04
C ALA A 45 14.92 5.33 10.65
N PRO A 46 15.18 4.05 10.34
CA PRO A 46 15.67 3.65 9.03
C PRO A 46 14.66 4.03 7.94
N ALA A 47 15.18 4.47 6.79
CA ALA A 47 14.39 4.81 5.63
C ALA A 47 13.55 3.61 5.19
N GLU A 48 12.36 3.90 4.65
CA GLU A 48 11.51 2.85 4.11
C GLU A 48 12.05 2.42 2.75
N VAL A 49 12.31 1.13 2.60
CA VAL A 49 12.90 0.56 1.39
C VAL A 49 11.78 0.23 0.41
N ASP A 50 11.86 0.74 -0.82
CA ASP A 50 10.92 0.43 -1.88
C ASP A 50 11.08 -1.02 -2.40
N GLU A 51 10.16 -1.46 -3.25
CA GLU A 51 10.21 -2.78 -3.92
C GLU A 51 11.50 -3.06 -4.71
N GLU A 52 12.24 -2.01 -5.10
CA GLU A 52 13.50 -2.07 -5.86
C GLU A 52 14.74 -1.97 -4.95
N GLY A 53 14.57 -1.93 -3.63
CA GLY A 53 15.68 -1.79 -2.68
C GLY A 53 16.19 -0.36 -2.53
N LYS A 54 15.44 0.65 -2.99
CA LYS A 54 15.81 2.06 -2.88
C LYS A 54 15.19 2.69 -1.66
N ASP A 55 16.00 3.44 -0.92
CA ASP A 55 15.55 4.22 0.22
C ASP A 55 14.62 5.34 -0.25
N ILE A 56 13.39 5.36 0.28
CA ILE A 56 12.45 6.46 0.06
C ILE A 56 12.81 7.59 1.03
N ASN A 57 13.05 8.78 0.49
CA ASN A 57 13.37 9.94 1.30
C ASN A 57 12.18 10.29 2.23
N PRO A 58 12.38 10.37 3.56
CA PRO A 58 11.32 10.60 4.54
C PRO A 58 10.68 11.99 4.47
N HIS A 59 11.20 12.90 3.64
CA HIS A 59 10.59 14.20 3.37
C HIS A 59 9.62 14.20 2.18
N ILE A 60 9.53 13.10 1.43
CA ILE A 60 8.53 12.96 0.36
C ILE A 60 7.14 12.91 1.01
N PRO A 61 6.19 13.77 0.60
CA PRO A 61 4.83 13.71 1.11
C PRO A 61 4.18 12.34 0.87
N LYS A 62 3.43 11.83 1.85
CA LYS A 62 2.77 10.52 1.81
C LYS A 62 1.96 10.25 0.53
N TYR A 63 1.28 11.26 -0.01
CA TYR A 63 0.47 11.09 -1.23
C TYR A 63 1.31 10.83 -2.49
N MET A 64 2.62 11.13 -2.49
CA MET A 64 3.52 10.80 -3.59
C MET A 64 4.10 9.39 -3.47
N THR A 65 4.11 8.82 -2.27
CA THR A 65 4.56 7.44 -2.01
C THR A 65 3.42 6.43 -2.10
N ASP A 66 2.20 6.86 -1.78
CA ASP A 66 0.98 6.05 -1.89
C ASP A 66 0.65 5.78 -3.37
N VAL A 67 0.56 4.50 -3.75
CA VAL A 67 0.26 4.09 -5.12
C VAL A 67 -1.22 4.28 -5.44
N PRO A 68 -1.58 5.04 -6.50
CA PRO A 68 -2.97 5.18 -6.92
C PRO A 68 -3.58 3.85 -7.36
N TRP A 69 -4.89 3.67 -7.13
CA TRP A 69 -5.64 2.43 -7.40
C TRP A 69 -5.56 1.92 -8.85
N TYR A 70 -5.31 2.80 -9.82
CA TYR A 70 -5.26 2.47 -11.24
C TYR A 70 -3.90 1.94 -11.70
N VAL A 71 -2.88 1.99 -10.83
CA VAL A 71 -1.54 1.54 -11.16
C VAL A 71 -1.35 0.10 -10.69
N THR A 72 -0.82 -0.77 -11.54
CA THR A 72 -0.69 -2.23 -11.28
C THR A 72 0.44 -2.61 -10.31
N TYR A 73 1.03 -1.64 -9.61
CA TYR A 73 2.09 -1.93 -8.62
C TYR A 73 1.47 -2.36 -7.29
N ASP A 74 2.25 -3.05 -6.46
CA ASP A 74 1.83 -3.46 -5.13
C ASP A 74 1.46 -2.25 -4.27
N HIS A 75 0.16 -2.08 -3.98
CA HIS A 75 -0.36 -1.01 -3.12
C HIS A 75 0.01 -1.17 -1.64
N ALA A 76 0.53 -2.33 -1.26
CA ALA A 76 0.91 -2.65 0.11
C ALA A 76 2.25 -1.99 0.51
N LYS A 77 3.09 -1.60 -0.46
CA LYS A 77 4.39 -0.99 -0.19
C LYS A 77 4.49 0.41 -0.79
N PRO A 78 5.11 1.37 -0.09
CA PRO A 78 5.35 2.67 -0.64
C PRO A 78 6.35 2.55 -1.80
N THR A 79 6.06 3.22 -2.91
CA THR A 79 6.94 3.19 -4.08
C THR A 79 6.84 4.48 -4.86
N LEU A 80 7.96 4.91 -5.44
CA LEU A 80 8.05 6.08 -6.32
C LEU A 80 7.97 5.71 -7.81
N LYS A 81 7.72 4.44 -8.16
CA LYS A 81 7.71 3.97 -9.57
C LYS A 81 6.68 4.71 -10.42
N HIS A 82 5.51 4.97 -9.85
CA HIS A 82 4.42 5.67 -10.54
C HIS A 82 4.70 7.16 -10.77
N GLN A 83 5.75 7.72 -10.17
CA GLN A 83 6.20 9.10 -10.41
C GLN A 83 7.26 9.19 -11.52
N ARG A 84 7.79 8.06 -12.00
CA ARG A 84 8.80 8.04 -13.07
C ARG A 84 8.13 8.40 -14.39
N ILE A 85 8.92 8.95 -15.32
CA ILE A 85 8.44 9.29 -16.66
C ILE A 85 7.83 8.04 -17.30
N HIS A 86 6.53 8.11 -17.62
CA HIS A 86 5.83 7.01 -18.26
C HIS A 86 6.33 6.85 -19.70
N PRO A 87 6.47 5.59 -20.19
CA PRO A 87 6.95 5.32 -21.54
C PRO A 87 6.01 5.88 -22.62
N GLU A 88 4.72 6.02 -22.34
CA GLU A 88 3.76 6.62 -23.28
C GLU A 88 4.01 8.13 -23.52
N LYS A 89 4.69 8.81 -22.59
CA LYS A 89 4.98 10.25 -22.66
C LYS A 89 6.43 10.53 -23.05
N SER A 90 7.29 9.52 -23.10
CA SER A 90 8.65 9.68 -23.59
C SER A 90 8.60 9.86 -25.10
N LYS A 91 9.07 11.03 -25.55
CA LYS A 91 9.34 11.25 -26.97
C LYS A 91 10.67 10.57 -27.30
N GLU A 92 10.65 9.74 -28.33
CA GLU A 92 11.87 9.25 -28.94
C GLU A 92 12.49 10.39 -29.73
N TYR A 93 13.77 10.66 -29.46
CA TYR A 93 14.56 11.65 -30.18
C TYR A 93 15.66 10.89 -30.92
N ASP A 94 15.98 11.36 -32.12
CA ASP A 94 17.13 10.86 -32.87
C ASP A 94 18.41 11.06 -32.07
N THR A 95 19.32 10.10 -32.22
CA THR A 95 20.63 10.20 -31.54
C THR A 95 21.48 11.29 -32.20
N LEU A 96 22.50 11.79 -31.49
CA LEU A 96 23.32 12.93 -31.92
C LEU A 96 23.91 12.82 -33.36
N ASN A 97 23.99 11.60 -33.92
CA ASN A 97 24.56 11.32 -35.23
C ASN A 97 23.53 10.95 -36.32
N GLU A 98 22.24 10.96 -36.00
CA GLU A 98 21.15 10.77 -36.98
C GLU A 98 20.64 12.15 -37.38
N TRP A 99 20.84 12.49 -38.66
CA TRP A 99 20.41 13.75 -39.29
C TRP A 99 19.60 13.46 -40.54
#